data_AF-A0A948BAJ7-F1
#
_entry.id   AF-A0A948BAJ7-F1
#
_cell.length_a   1.000
_cell.length_b   1.000
_cell.length_c   1.000
_cell.angle_alpha   90.00
_cell.angle_beta   90.00
_cell.angle_gamma   90.00
#
_symmetry.space_group_name_H-M   'P 1'
#
loop_
_entity.id
_entity.type
_entity.pdbx_description
1 polymer ?
#
loop_
_entity_poly.entity_id
_entity_poly.type
_entity_poly.pdbx_seq_one_letter_code
_entity_poly.pdbx_strand_id
1 'polypeptide(L)'
;MNFCKKHTLIAATALGALLFLAVSVSSVFADCVEGDCVDGTGTKVYSSGGKYIGSFLGGRSNGKGTRIYSNGSEYAGDWKDGLKHGQGSFKFPDGSKYIGAFLEDKRTGKGSISFADGSKYIGDFENDTFHGEGVFTYADGVVYNGEFRGGKPDGKGTITSPDNGKYAGDWRSGKYYGNGLFTFPDGMTHEGLFVNNKPDGDGIRFHDQGGRFEAKFLNGVKQGNWLKIYPDGGKYQGEFKDGKKHGTGTFFFGDGGTYTGKWRDGKKHGEGEETYEGGARYIGRLKEGVRHGEGILEYSDGRKFSGRFENDLPNGKGLMTFPDGSKYDGDFVGGKFNGLGVFSSPDGSRYEGQWLDNQMAGEGVYTHSDGKKYEGSFIGNKIDGEGVVTATDGSRYQGKFKYGDYNGEGTLVLHDGKKYDGQFRDGRFHGKGVLTIPGVGVYEGMFSDGVMHGEGKLSFDDGGSYEGAFKDGKYNGPGKRTFSRNVYYHGDFTDGVFDGKGTMSPLYGLEYSGDWKKGRATGKGKYRYPNGDVYIGEFHDGIRQGKGVYEFIDGGFYEGEFKDNLFHGKGVFMFSDGGEYDGQFVTGAAEGNGVFTDREGKKTAGVWKNNQFTEK
;
A
#
# COMPACT_ATOMS: atom_id res chain seq x y z
N MET A 1 -52.23 -23.80 52.19
CA MET A 1 -53.29 -23.18 52.99
C MET A 1 -54.35 -24.23 53.31
N ASN A 2 -54.69 -24.37 54.59
CA ASN A 2 -55.67 -25.31 55.15
C ASN A 2 -57.12 -25.04 54.71
N PHE A 3 -57.97 -26.09 54.68
CA PHE A 3 -59.26 -26.27 55.40
C PHE A 3 -59.97 -27.53 54.82
N CYS A 4 -60.21 -28.65 55.57
CA CYS A 4 -61.32 -28.96 56.53
C CYS A 4 -62.73 -28.83 55.89
N LYS A 5 -63.77 -29.69 56.00
CA LYS A 5 -64.26 -30.79 56.89
C LYS A 5 -65.36 -31.57 56.09
N LYS A 6 -65.58 -32.89 56.18
CA LYS A 6 -66.16 -33.79 57.23
C LYS A 6 -67.71 -33.78 57.42
N HIS A 7 -68.31 -34.96 57.18
CA HIS A 7 -69.53 -35.62 57.74
C HIS A 7 -70.92 -34.94 57.50
N THR A 8 -72.09 -35.59 57.54
CA THR A 8 -72.58 -36.81 58.23
C THR A 8 -73.92 -37.31 57.60
N LEU A 9 -74.24 -38.60 57.79
CA LEU A 9 -75.55 -39.26 57.63
C LEU A 9 -76.74 -38.53 58.29
N ILE A 10 -77.96 -38.74 57.76
CA ILE A 10 -79.21 -38.91 58.52
C ILE A 10 -80.10 -39.96 57.84
N ALA A 11 -80.81 -40.74 58.67
CA ALA A 11 -81.65 -41.88 58.36
C ALA A 11 -83.16 -41.61 58.62
N ALA A 12 -83.98 -42.58 58.18
CA ALA A 12 -85.35 -42.93 58.63
C ALA A 12 -86.50 -42.07 58.05
N THR A 13 -87.71 -42.55 57.73
CA THR A 13 -88.58 -43.60 58.34
C THR A 13 -89.76 -43.98 57.40
N ALA A 14 -90.21 -45.25 57.44
CA ALA A 14 -91.61 -45.77 57.55
C ALA A 14 -92.67 -45.41 56.47
N LEU A 15 -93.72 -46.19 56.13
CA LEU A 15 -94.30 -47.50 56.48
C LEU A 15 -95.39 -47.75 55.40
N GLY A 16 -95.74 -49.00 55.04
CA GLY A 16 -96.94 -49.23 54.22
C GLY A 16 -97.22 -50.63 53.65
N ALA A 17 -97.68 -51.52 54.54
CA ALA A 17 -98.66 -52.61 54.33
C ALA A 17 -98.41 -53.81 53.38
N LEU A 18 -98.36 -54.98 54.04
CA LEU A 18 -98.63 -56.37 53.67
C LEU A 18 -99.73 -56.65 52.63
N LEU A 19 -99.60 -57.70 51.79
CA LEU A 19 -100.02 -59.09 52.05
C LEU A 19 -99.61 -60.06 50.91
N PHE A 20 -99.44 -61.33 51.29
CA PHE A 20 -98.86 -62.52 50.64
C PHE A 20 -99.34 -62.92 49.22
N LEU A 21 -98.42 -63.46 48.39
CA LEU A 21 -98.46 -64.87 47.93
C LEU A 21 -97.20 -65.31 47.14
N ALA A 22 -96.50 -66.27 47.73
CA ALA A 22 -95.77 -67.42 47.19
C ALA A 22 -94.99 -67.35 45.84
N VAL A 23 -93.67 -67.46 46.00
CA VAL A 23 -92.72 -68.38 45.33
C VAL A 23 -92.87 -68.61 43.82
N SER A 24 -91.95 -68.04 43.05
CA SER A 24 -90.90 -68.85 42.42
C SER A 24 -89.70 -67.97 42.08
N VAL A 25 -88.59 -68.20 42.78
CA VAL A 25 -87.28 -67.72 42.32
C VAL A 25 -86.86 -68.67 41.21
N SER A 26 -87.24 -68.37 39.97
CA SER A 26 -86.55 -68.97 38.82
C SER A 26 -85.16 -68.34 38.77
N SER A 27 -84.20 -69.05 39.32
CA SER A 27 -82.78 -68.79 39.17
C SER A 27 -82.43 -68.85 37.69
N VAL A 28 -82.31 -67.68 37.07
CA VAL A 28 -81.92 -67.56 35.65
C VAL A 28 -80.41 -67.78 35.56
N PHE A 29 -80.00 -69.05 35.56
CA PHE A 29 -78.64 -69.44 35.23
C PHE A 29 -78.39 -69.17 33.74
N ALA A 30 -77.15 -68.81 33.38
CA ALA A 30 -76.77 -68.62 31.99
C ALA A 30 -76.99 -69.93 31.21
N ASP A 31 -77.89 -69.89 30.23
CA ASP A 31 -78.30 -71.09 29.48
C ASP A 31 -77.27 -71.44 28.40
N CYS A 32 -76.87 -72.71 28.39
CA CYS A 32 -76.20 -73.31 27.24
C CYS A 32 -77.28 -73.57 26.18
N VAL A 33 -77.26 -72.80 25.10
CA VAL A 33 -78.31 -72.85 24.07
C VAL A 33 -77.95 -73.80 22.93
N GLU A 34 -76.69 -74.21 22.82
CA GLU A 34 -76.21 -75.12 21.78
C GLU A 34 -74.87 -75.77 22.20
N GLY A 35 -74.65 -77.05 21.92
CA GLY A 35 -73.38 -77.76 22.20
C GLY A 35 -73.15 -78.15 23.67
N ASP A 36 -71.87 -78.34 24.05
CA ASP A 36 -71.44 -78.68 25.41
C ASP A 36 -70.70 -77.50 26.06
N CYS A 37 -71.39 -76.81 26.97
CA CYS A 37 -70.85 -75.68 27.70
C CYS A 37 -70.18 -76.04 29.04
N VAL A 38 -69.88 -77.31 29.30
CA VAL A 38 -69.14 -77.78 30.48
C VAL A 38 -67.72 -78.16 30.09
N ASP A 39 -67.55 -79.16 29.21
CA ASP A 39 -66.23 -79.72 28.81
C ASP A 39 -66.14 -80.00 27.30
N GLY A 40 -66.74 -79.13 26.47
CA GLY A 40 -66.73 -79.27 25.02
C GLY A 40 -66.83 -77.93 24.29
N THR A 41 -67.43 -77.92 23.10
CA THR A 41 -67.69 -76.68 22.34
C THR A 41 -69.18 -76.37 22.35
N GLY A 42 -69.54 -75.11 22.61
CA GLY A 42 -70.94 -74.71 22.70
C GLY A 42 -71.16 -73.20 22.66
N THR A 43 -72.44 -72.83 22.69
CA THR A 43 -72.94 -71.46 22.75
C THR A 43 -73.65 -71.23 24.08
N LYS A 44 -73.13 -70.32 24.91
CA LYS A 44 -73.72 -69.93 26.20
C LYS A 44 -74.23 -68.50 26.13
N VAL A 45 -75.51 -68.30 26.42
CA VAL A 45 -76.13 -66.97 26.51
C VAL A 45 -76.19 -66.58 27.99
N TYR A 46 -75.72 -65.38 28.30
CA TYR A 46 -75.67 -64.87 29.67
C TYR A 46 -76.90 -63.98 29.93
N SER A 47 -77.33 -63.91 31.18
CA SER A 47 -78.46 -63.08 31.62
C SER A 47 -78.28 -61.59 31.29
N SER A 48 -77.04 -61.14 31.07
CA SER A 48 -76.74 -59.78 30.62
C SER A 48 -77.06 -59.51 29.15
N GLY A 49 -77.47 -60.51 28.37
CA GLY A 49 -77.74 -60.42 26.93
C GLY A 49 -76.53 -60.67 26.03
N GLY A 50 -75.32 -60.84 26.61
CA GLY A 50 -74.14 -61.28 25.86
C GLY A 50 -74.14 -62.79 25.62
N LYS A 51 -73.34 -63.28 24.67
CA LYS A 51 -73.16 -64.71 24.38
C LYS A 51 -71.70 -65.08 24.17
N TYR A 52 -71.31 -66.28 24.55
CA TYR A 52 -70.01 -66.88 24.24
C TYR A 52 -70.21 -68.10 23.33
N ILE A 53 -69.40 -68.22 22.28
CA ILE A 53 -69.40 -69.33 21.32
C ILE A 53 -67.98 -69.87 21.27
N GLY A 54 -67.72 -71.08 21.75
CA GLY A 54 -66.37 -71.63 21.76
C GLY A 54 -66.19 -72.81 22.70
N SER A 55 -64.93 -73.08 23.05
CA SER A 55 -64.59 -74.22 23.92
C SER A 55 -64.77 -73.87 25.40
N PHE A 56 -65.11 -74.89 26.19
CA PHE A 56 -65.30 -74.83 27.63
C PHE A 56 -64.48 -75.92 28.33
N LEU A 57 -64.02 -75.62 29.55
CA LEU A 57 -63.41 -76.58 30.46
C LEU A 57 -63.89 -76.26 31.87
N GLY A 58 -64.49 -77.22 32.56
CA GLY A 58 -65.08 -77.03 33.88
C GLY A 58 -66.15 -75.94 33.93
N GLY A 59 -66.92 -75.77 32.85
CA GLY A 59 -67.98 -74.77 32.73
C GLY A 59 -67.51 -73.32 32.53
N ARG A 60 -66.18 -73.10 32.40
CA ARG A 60 -65.57 -71.80 32.09
C ARG A 60 -65.10 -71.76 30.64
N SER A 61 -65.14 -70.58 30.01
CA SER A 61 -64.56 -70.41 28.68
C SER A 61 -63.05 -70.71 28.73
N ASN A 62 -62.62 -71.62 27.86
CA ASN A 62 -61.23 -72.10 27.78
C ASN A 62 -60.90 -72.42 26.32
N GLY A 63 -59.64 -72.41 25.91
CA GLY A 63 -59.26 -72.63 24.52
C GLY A 63 -59.72 -71.51 23.58
N LYS A 64 -60.21 -71.83 22.37
CA LYS A 64 -60.66 -70.83 21.39
C LYS A 64 -62.14 -70.50 21.54
N GLY A 65 -62.51 -69.23 21.46
CA GLY A 65 -63.90 -68.80 21.48
C GLY A 65 -64.14 -67.31 21.24
N THR A 66 -65.40 -66.98 20.97
CA THR A 66 -65.90 -65.64 20.69
C THR A 66 -66.94 -65.21 21.71
N ARG A 67 -66.68 -64.12 22.44
CA ARG A 67 -67.61 -63.46 23.35
C ARG A 67 -68.18 -62.21 22.71
N ILE A 68 -69.49 -62.17 22.55
CA ILE A 68 -70.25 -60.96 22.21
C ILE A 68 -70.85 -60.42 23.51
N TYR A 69 -70.50 -59.19 23.87
CA TYR A 69 -70.97 -58.50 25.07
C TYR A 69 -72.26 -57.72 24.77
N SER A 70 -73.06 -57.44 25.79
CA SER A 70 -74.35 -56.76 25.62
C SER A 70 -74.24 -55.31 25.16
N ASN A 71 -73.09 -54.68 25.37
CA ASN A 71 -72.75 -53.36 24.84
C ASN A 71 -72.31 -53.39 23.36
N GLY A 72 -72.38 -54.54 22.69
CA GLY A 72 -71.94 -54.73 21.30
C GLY A 72 -70.43 -54.92 21.11
N SER A 73 -69.62 -54.89 22.17
CA SER A 73 -68.21 -55.31 22.07
C SER A 73 -68.11 -56.80 21.73
N GLU A 74 -67.02 -57.19 21.10
CA GLU A 74 -66.77 -58.59 20.73
C GLU A 74 -65.30 -58.95 20.99
N TYR A 75 -65.04 -60.07 21.65
CA TYR A 75 -63.71 -60.66 21.74
C TYR A 75 -63.70 -62.03 21.06
N ALA A 76 -62.81 -62.26 20.10
CA ALA A 76 -62.57 -63.55 19.50
C ALA A 76 -61.10 -63.95 19.71
N GLY A 77 -60.81 -65.03 20.42
CA GLY A 77 -59.43 -65.39 20.75
C GLY A 77 -59.27 -66.57 21.68
N ASP A 78 -58.09 -66.65 22.30
CA ASP A 78 -57.79 -67.61 23.35
C ASP A 78 -58.44 -67.19 24.68
N TRP A 79 -58.86 -68.19 25.43
CA TRP A 79 -59.49 -68.09 26.74
C TRP A 79 -58.80 -69.04 27.70
N LYS A 80 -58.64 -68.60 28.94
CA LYS A 80 -58.17 -69.45 30.04
C LYS A 80 -58.97 -69.10 31.28
N ASP A 81 -59.65 -70.10 31.83
CA ASP A 81 -60.41 -70.00 33.09
C ASP A 81 -61.42 -68.84 33.15
N GLY A 82 -62.04 -68.51 32.01
CA GLY A 82 -63.02 -67.42 31.95
C GLY A 82 -62.46 -66.04 31.56
N LEU A 83 -61.14 -65.91 31.45
CA LEU A 83 -60.45 -64.65 31.13
C LEU A 83 -59.89 -64.69 29.71
N LYS A 84 -59.84 -63.53 29.04
CA LYS A 84 -59.12 -63.37 27.77
C LYS A 84 -57.65 -63.68 28.01
N HIS A 85 -57.09 -64.57 27.22
CA HIS A 85 -55.71 -65.03 27.31
C HIS A 85 -55.12 -65.18 25.90
N GLY A 86 -53.83 -65.50 25.77
CA GLY A 86 -53.21 -65.85 24.49
C GLY A 86 -53.41 -64.78 23.41
N GLN A 87 -53.72 -65.19 22.18
CA GLN A 87 -53.95 -64.26 21.06
C GLN A 87 -55.44 -64.04 20.82
N GLY A 88 -55.84 -62.79 20.58
CA GLY A 88 -57.23 -62.46 20.31
C GLY A 88 -57.44 -61.14 19.59
N SER A 89 -58.67 -60.96 19.12
CA SER A 89 -59.18 -59.75 18.49
C SER A 89 -60.33 -59.21 19.33
N PHE A 90 -60.24 -57.96 19.79
CA PHE A 90 -61.29 -57.26 20.52
C PHE A 90 -61.84 -56.11 19.66
N LYS A 91 -63.12 -56.15 19.32
CA LYS A 91 -63.86 -55.07 18.67
C LYS A 91 -64.64 -54.30 19.73
N PHE A 92 -64.42 -52.99 19.80
CA PHE A 92 -65.07 -52.09 20.72
C PHE A 92 -66.38 -51.54 20.13
N PRO A 93 -67.32 -51.02 20.95
CA PRO A 93 -68.61 -50.53 20.47
C PRO A 93 -68.51 -49.31 19.55
N ASP A 94 -67.47 -48.51 19.72
CA ASP A 94 -67.15 -47.33 18.89
C ASP A 94 -66.59 -47.69 17.51
N GLY A 95 -66.34 -48.99 17.26
CA GLY A 95 -65.73 -49.48 16.02
C GLY A 95 -64.21 -49.65 16.10
N SER A 96 -63.57 -49.20 17.18
CA SER A 96 -62.15 -49.48 17.43
C SER A 96 -61.90 -50.99 17.47
N LYS A 97 -60.71 -51.44 17.08
CA LYS A 97 -60.35 -52.86 17.03
C LYS A 97 -58.93 -53.08 17.50
N TYR A 98 -58.75 -53.96 18.48
CA TYR A 98 -57.46 -54.48 18.91
C TYR A 98 -57.25 -55.90 18.41
N ILE A 99 -56.03 -56.25 18.01
CA ILE A 99 -55.58 -57.60 17.66
C ILE A 99 -54.22 -57.80 18.32
N GLY A 100 -54.08 -58.78 19.20
CA GLY A 100 -52.81 -59.06 19.88
C GLY A 100 -52.96 -59.94 21.10
N ALA A 101 -51.93 -59.92 21.96
CA ALA A 101 -51.87 -60.75 23.14
C ALA A 101 -52.70 -60.23 24.34
N PHE A 102 -53.29 -61.16 25.06
CA PHE A 102 -54.01 -60.92 26.31
C PHE A 102 -53.43 -61.81 27.42
N LEU A 103 -53.34 -61.24 28.62
CA LEU A 103 -53.03 -61.97 29.85
C LEU A 103 -54.00 -61.47 30.93
N GLU A 104 -54.87 -62.36 31.40
CA GLU A 104 -55.84 -62.08 32.46
C GLU A 104 -56.67 -60.83 32.14
N ASP A 105 -57.34 -60.85 30.99
CA ASP A 105 -58.16 -59.76 30.44
C ASP A 105 -57.43 -58.49 29.97
N LYS A 106 -56.18 -58.29 30.37
CA LYS A 106 -55.39 -57.11 29.97
C LYS A 106 -54.62 -57.35 28.69
N ARG A 107 -54.56 -56.33 27.83
CA ARG A 107 -53.68 -56.34 26.66
C ARG A 107 -52.22 -56.34 27.13
N THR A 108 -51.44 -57.24 26.56
CA THR A 108 -50.02 -57.41 26.89
C THR A 108 -49.22 -57.82 25.65
N GLY A 109 -47.91 -57.64 25.67
CA GLY A 109 -47.02 -58.03 24.57
C GLY A 109 -47.34 -57.31 23.25
N LYS A 110 -46.98 -57.91 22.12
CA LYS A 110 -47.19 -57.30 20.80
C LYS A 110 -48.67 -57.29 20.42
N GLY A 111 -49.14 -56.16 19.93
CA GLY A 111 -50.49 -56.02 19.40
C GLY A 111 -50.65 -54.82 18.47
N SER A 112 -51.81 -54.71 17.84
CA SER A 112 -52.24 -53.57 17.05
C SER A 112 -53.63 -53.13 17.47
N ILE A 113 -53.82 -51.83 17.70
CA ILE A 113 -55.14 -51.21 17.85
C ILE A 113 -55.36 -50.20 16.72
N SER A 114 -56.53 -50.26 16.08
CA SER A 114 -57.04 -49.22 15.19
C SER A 114 -58.21 -48.55 15.89
N PHE A 115 -58.20 -47.23 15.98
CA PHE A 115 -59.19 -46.43 16.67
C PHE A 115 -60.28 -45.94 15.72
N ALA A 116 -61.45 -45.61 16.27
CA ALA A 116 -62.58 -45.08 15.50
C ALA A 116 -62.28 -43.75 14.78
N ASP A 117 -61.35 -42.96 15.31
CA ASP A 117 -60.89 -41.69 14.71
C ASP A 117 -59.92 -41.90 13.52
N GLY A 118 -59.55 -43.15 13.22
CA GLY A 118 -58.60 -43.50 12.16
C GLY A 118 -57.15 -43.62 12.62
N SER A 119 -56.82 -43.24 13.86
CA SER A 119 -55.49 -43.45 14.42
C SER A 119 -55.21 -44.94 14.64
N LYS A 120 -53.94 -45.32 14.69
CA LYS A 120 -53.51 -46.72 14.81
C LYS A 120 -52.23 -46.82 15.63
N TYR A 121 -52.17 -47.81 16.51
CA TYR A 121 -50.94 -48.20 17.19
C TYR A 121 -50.59 -49.65 16.87
N ILE A 122 -49.29 -49.91 16.68
CA ILE A 122 -48.71 -51.25 16.50
C ILE A 122 -47.46 -51.30 17.38
N GLY A 123 -47.44 -52.13 18.43
CA GLY A 123 -46.32 -52.16 19.35
C GLY A 123 -46.55 -53.01 20.59
N ASP A 124 -45.74 -52.79 21.62
CA ASP A 124 -45.88 -53.47 22.91
C ASP A 124 -46.98 -52.86 23.77
N PHE A 125 -47.70 -53.75 24.46
CA PHE A 125 -48.67 -53.39 25.47
C PHE A 125 -48.19 -53.93 26.81
N GLU A 126 -48.38 -53.14 27.85
CA GLU A 126 -48.24 -53.58 29.23
C GLU A 126 -49.44 -53.08 30.03
N ASN A 127 -50.19 -54.01 30.62
CA ASN A 127 -51.36 -53.70 31.45
C ASN A 127 -52.32 -52.68 30.79
N ASP A 128 -52.72 -52.95 29.54
CA ASP A 128 -53.60 -52.09 28.72
C ASP A 128 -53.03 -50.73 28.29
N THR A 129 -51.77 -50.43 28.59
CA THR A 129 -51.11 -49.20 28.15
C THR A 129 -50.10 -49.48 27.04
N PHE A 130 -49.88 -48.52 26.14
CA PHE A 130 -48.75 -48.60 25.21
C PHE A 130 -47.46 -48.56 26.02
N HIS A 131 -46.59 -49.50 25.73
CA HIS A 131 -45.30 -49.66 26.39
C HIS A 131 -44.25 -50.05 25.34
N GLY A 132 -42.98 -50.09 25.72
CA GLY A 132 -41.91 -50.64 24.89
C GLY A 132 -41.83 -49.98 23.53
N GLU A 133 -41.48 -50.74 22.49
CA GLU A 133 -41.37 -50.20 21.14
C GLU A 133 -42.71 -50.25 20.40
N GLY A 134 -43.05 -49.16 19.73
CA GLY A 134 -44.24 -49.14 18.89
C GLY A 134 -44.27 -48.00 17.87
N VAL A 135 -45.23 -48.12 16.96
CA VAL A 135 -45.56 -47.13 15.95
C VAL A 135 -46.98 -46.66 16.18
N PHE A 136 -47.16 -45.36 16.44
CA PHE A 136 -48.45 -44.69 16.51
C PHE A 136 -48.62 -43.81 15.26
N THR A 137 -49.62 -44.12 14.44
CA THR A 137 -50.10 -43.28 13.33
C THR A 137 -51.32 -42.51 13.81
N TYR A 138 -51.21 -41.19 13.90
CA TYR A 138 -52.30 -40.31 14.27
C TYR A 138 -53.27 -40.11 13.10
N ALA A 139 -54.51 -39.72 13.41
CA ALA A 139 -55.55 -39.52 12.40
C ALA A 139 -55.21 -38.40 11.39
N ASP A 140 -54.39 -37.43 11.80
CA ASP A 140 -53.87 -36.35 10.96
C ASP A 140 -52.68 -36.77 10.08
N GLY A 141 -52.26 -38.03 10.15
CA GLY A 141 -51.14 -38.58 9.37
C GLY A 141 -49.77 -38.40 10.02
N VAL A 142 -49.68 -37.79 11.20
CA VAL A 142 -48.42 -37.78 11.98
C VAL A 142 -48.09 -39.21 12.39
N VAL A 143 -46.81 -39.58 12.35
CA VAL A 143 -46.33 -40.91 12.74
C VAL A 143 -45.26 -40.77 13.81
N TYR A 144 -45.49 -41.35 14.98
CA TYR A 144 -44.46 -41.59 15.99
C TYR A 144 -43.99 -43.04 15.93
N ASN A 145 -42.68 -43.26 15.87
CA ASN A 145 -42.03 -44.56 15.96
C ASN A 145 -40.95 -44.50 17.05
N GLY A 146 -41.14 -45.24 18.13
CA GLY A 146 -40.18 -45.25 19.23
C GLY A 146 -40.72 -45.89 20.51
N GLU A 147 -40.06 -45.56 21.60
CA GLU A 147 -40.37 -46.08 22.93
C GLU A 147 -41.58 -45.38 23.56
N PHE A 148 -42.40 -46.17 24.27
CA PHE A 148 -43.54 -45.74 25.04
C PHE A 148 -43.42 -46.19 26.50
N ARG A 149 -43.87 -45.34 27.42
CA ARG A 149 -44.08 -45.69 28.82
C ARG A 149 -45.38 -45.07 29.33
N GLY A 150 -46.26 -45.91 29.89
CA GLY A 150 -47.55 -45.45 30.41
C GLY A 150 -48.40 -44.73 29.36
N GLY A 151 -48.38 -45.21 28.12
CA GLY A 151 -49.17 -44.64 27.02
C GLY A 151 -48.56 -43.40 26.35
N LYS A 152 -47.38 -42.93 26.76
CA LYS A 152 -46.74 -41.73 26.19
C LYS A 152 -45.37 -42.04 25.59
N PRO A 153 -44.94 -41.32 24.55
CA PRO A 153 -43.54 -41.32 24.11
C PRO A 153 -42.58 -41.04 25.27
N ASP A 154 -41.67 -41.98 25.54
CA ASP A 154 -40.71 -41.90 26.66
C ASP A 154 -39.53 -42.84 26.35
N GLY A 155 -38.31 -42.32 26.21
CA GLY A 155 -37.16 -43.06 25.66
C GLY A 155 -36.70 -42.49 24.33
N LYS A 156 -36.21 -43.31 23.40
CA LYS A 156 -35.82 -42.84 22.05
C LYS A 156 -36.99 -42.97 21.08
N GLY A 157 -37.14 -41.99 20.19
CA GLY A 157 -38.20 -42.03 19.20
C GLY A 157 -38.10 -40.99 18.11
N THR A 158 -38.81 -41.25 17.02
CA THR A 158 -38.96 -40.38 15.86
C THR A 158 -40.42 -40.03 15.65
N ILE A 159 -40.76 -38.74 15.62
CA ILE A 159 -42.05 -38.27 15.12
C ILE A 159 -41.86 -37.64 13.73
N THR A 160 -42.73 -37.96 12.79
CA THR A 160 -42.71 -37.46 11.40
C THR A 160 -44.09 -36.90 11.06
N SER A 161 -44.15 -35.67 10.58
CA SER A 161 -45.36 -35.03 10.08
C SER A 161 -45.59 -35.34 8.58
N PRO A 162 -46.82 -35.17 8.06
CA PRO A 162 -47.14 -35.45 6.66
C PRO A 162 -46.33 -34.63 5.63
N ASP A 163 -45.84 -33.45 6.03
CA ASP A 163 -44.98 -32.56 5.24
C ASP A 163 -43.49 -32.90 5.35
N ASN A 164 -43.15 -34.09 5.87
CA ASN A 164 -41.80 -34.58 6.14
C ASN A 164 -41.00 -33.82 7.21
N GLY A 165 -41.62 -32.89 7.95
CA GLY A 165 -41.05 -32.41 9.20
C GLY A 165 -40.81 -33.59 10.16
N LYS A 166 -39.68 -33.61 10.86
CA LYS A 166 -39.30 -34.75 11.71
C LYS A 166 -38.55 -34.33 12.95
N TYR A 167 -38.80 -34.99 14.07
CA TYR A 167 -37.91 -34.97 15.23
C TYR A 167 -37.48 -36.38 15.58
N ALA A 168 -36.17 -36.60 15.70
CA ALA A 168 -35.59 -37.85 16.18
C ALA A 168 -34.70 -37.54 17.38
N GLY A 169 -35.00 -38.11 18.55
CA GLY A 169 -34.25 -37.77 19.77
C GLY A 169 -34.76 -38.46 21.03
N ASP A 170 -34.38 -37.90 22.17
CA ASP A 170 -34.89 -38.31 23.47
C ASP A 170 -36.30 -37.76 23.72
N TRP A 171 -37.13 -38.58 24.35
CA TRP A 171 -38.48 -38.27 24.74
C TRP A 171 -38.64 -38.48 26.22
N ARG A 172 -39.37 -37.57 26.86
CA ARG A 172 -39.78 -37.72 28.25
C ARG A 172 -41.23 -37.30 28.39
N SER A 173 -42.07 -38.25 28.79
CA SER A 173 -43.48 -38.01 29.07
C SER A 173 -44.24 -37.28 27.95
N GLY A 174 -43.96 -37.64 26.69
CA GLY A 174 -44.60 -37.10 25.50
C GLY A 174 -44.01 -35.80 24.95
N LYS A 175 -42.85 -35.36 25.45
CA LYS A 175 -42.16 -34.15 24.99
C LYS A 175 -40.75 -34.45 24.51
N TYR A 176 -40.25 -33.68 23.55
CA TYR A 176 -38.85 -33.65 23.16
C TYR A 176 -38.02 -33.26 24.38
N TYR A 177 -37.00 -34.07 24.65
CA TYR A 177 -36.07 -33.92 25.76
C TYR A 177 -34.68 -34.30 25.27
N GLY A 178 -33.63 -34.07 26.07
CA GLY A 178 -32.29 -34.60 25.81
C GLY A 178 -31.76 -34.22 24.42
N ASN A 179 -30.94 -35.10 23.83
CA ASN A 179 -30.35 -34.82 22.52
C ASN A 179 -31.32 -35.21 21.41
N GLY A 180 -31.49 -34.34 20.42
CA GLY A 180 -32.32 -34.62 19.26
C GLY A 180 -31.89 -33.89 18.00
N LEU A 181 -32.45 -34.35 16.89
CA LEU A 181 -32.36 -33.76 15.57
C LEU A 181 -33.77 -33.46 15.08
N PHE A 182 -34.07 -32.17 14.93
CA PHE A 182 -35.26 -31.68 14.27
C PHE A 182 -34.95 -31.41 12.80
N THR A 183 -35.80 -31.84 11.88
CA THR A 183 -35.75 -31.55 10.44
C THR A 183 -37.02 -30.81 10.09
N PHE A 184 -36.88 -29.59 9.60
CA PHE A 184 -38.00 -28.78 9.14
C PHE A 184 -38.49 -29.29 7.77
N PRO A 185 -39.74 -29.00 7.37
CA PRO A 185 -40.27 -29.41 6.06
C PRO A 185 -39.46 -28.90 4.84
N ASP A 186 -38.74 -27.79 5.01
CA ASP A 186 -37.82 -27.23 4.00
C ASP A 186 -36.46 -27.95 3.92
N GLY A 187 -36.23 -28.96 4.77
CA GLY A 187 -34.98 -29.73 4.85
C GLY A 187 -33.92 -29.12 5.76
N MET A 188 -34.14 -27.93 6.34
CA MET A 188 -33.24 -27.37 7.35
C MET A 188 -33.23 -28.30 8.56
N THR A 189 -32.06 -28.50 9.17
CA THR A 189 -31.97 -29.31 10.39
C THR A 189 -31.52 -28.48 11.57
N HIS A 190 -31.98 -28.87 12.74
CA HIS A 190 -31.63 -28.34 14.04
C HIS A 190 -31.20 -29.49 14.95
N GLU A 191 -29.92 -29.53 15.31
CA GLU A 191 -29.34 -30.53 16.20
C GLU A 191 -29.00 -29.88 17.56
N GLY A 192 -29.35 -30.56 18.66
CA GLY A 192 -28.90 -30.14 19.98
C GLY A 192 -29.76 -30.67 21.13
N LEU A 193 -29.63 -30.02 22.28
CA LEU A 193 -30.36 -30.35 23.49
C LEU A 193 -31.77 -29.70 23.47
N PHE A 194 -32.77 -30.47 23.88
CA PHE A 194 -34.16 -30.06 24.00
C PHE A 194 -34.64 -30.21 25.44
N VAL A 195 -35.43 -29.25 25.90
CA VAL A 195 -36.16 -29.32 27.17
C VAL A 195 -37.59 -28.84 26.91
N ASN A 196 -38.55 -29.72 27.15
CA ASN A 196 -39.99 -29.42 26.98
C ASN A 196 -40.32 -28.87 25.57
N ASN A 197 -39.89 -29.56 24.52
CA ASN A 197 -40.10 -29.18 23.12
C ASN A 197 -39.34 -27.93 22.64
N LYS A 198 -38.46 -27.36 23.47
CA LYS A 198 -37.69 -26.15 23.13
C LYS A 198 -36.19 -26.46 23.08
N PRO A 199 -35.43 -25.83 22.17
CA PRO A 199 -33.97 -25.87 22.19
C PRO A 199 -33.44 -25.27 23.50
N ASP A 200 -32.46 -25.92 24.10
CA ASP A 200 -31.85 -25.49 25.36
C ASP A 200 -30.37 -25.90 25.40
N GLY A 201 -29.51 -25.11 26.03
CA GLY A 201 -28.09 -25.41 26.17
C GLY A 201 -27.18 -24.81 25.09
N ASP A 202 -25.93 -25.26 25.11
CA ASP A 202 -24.86 -24.79 24.24
C ASP A 202 -24.72 -25.69 23.00
N GLY A 203 -24.21 -25.13 21.90
CA GLY A 203 -23.87 -25.90 20.70
C GLY A 203 -25.07 -26.33 19.86
N ILE A 204 -26.17 -25.56 19.92
CA ILE A 204 -27.32 -25.76 19.05
C ILE A 204 -26.92 -25.43 17.61
N ARG A 205 -26.99 -26.42 16.72
CA ARG A 205 -26.58 -26.30 15.31
C ARG A 205 -27.79 -26.23 14.40
N PHE A 206 -27.76 -25.32 13.43
CA PHE A 206 -28.68 -25.28 12.30
C PHE A 206 -27.91 -25.50 11.01
N HIS A 207 -28.27 -26.51 10.21
CA HIS A 207 -27.62 -26.78 8.93
C HIS A 207 -28.47 -26.30 7.75
N ASP A 208 -27.85 -25.59 6.81
CA ASP A 208 -28.44 -25.17 5.54
C ASP A 208 -27.47 -25.46 4.38
N GLN A 209 -27.88 -25.13 3.14
CA GLN A 209 -27.01 -25.32 1.97
C GLN A 209 -25.75 -24.43 1.97
N GLY A 210 -25.73 -23.37 2.79
CA GLY A 210 -24.64 -22.39 2.88
C GLY A 210 -23.71 -22.57 4.09
N GLY A 211 -23.80 -23.69 4.80
CA GLY A 211 -22.96 -24.01 5.96
C GLY A 211 -23.77 -24.38 7.21
N ARG A 212 -23.27 -24.00 8.39
CA ARG A 212 -23.99 -24.24 9.66
C ARG A 212 -23.99 -23.02 10.58
N PHE A 213 -25.09 -22.77 11.26
CA PHE A 213 -25.19 -21.77 12.33
C PHE A 213 -25.07 -22.46 13.68
N GLU A 214 -24.42 -21.82 14.64
CA GLU A 214 -24.30 -22.23 16.02
C GLU A 214 -24.78 -21.11 16.94
N ALA A 215 -25.53 -21.46 18.00
CA ALA A 215 -25.94 -20.53 19.04
C ALA A 215 -26.18 -21.24 20.38
N LYS A 216 -26.22 -20.44 21.46
CA LYS A 216 -26.65 -20.88 22.79
C LYS A 216 -28.14 -20.55 22.97
N PHE A 217 -28.90 -21.45 23.56
CA PHE A 217 -30.29 -21.21 23.94
C PHE A 217 -30.48 -21.43 25.45
N LEU A 218 -31.35 -20.62 26.05
CA LEU A 218 -31.81 -20.81 27.43
C LEU A 218 -33.33 -20.71 27.44
N ASN A 219 -34.01 -21.80 27.80
CA ASN A 219 -35.46 -21.95 27.79
C ASN A 219 -36.12 -21.58 26.45
N GLY A 220 -35.46 -21.91 25.33
CA GLY A 220 -35.90 -21.57 23.99
C GLY A 220 -35.58 -20.13 23.54
N VAL A 221 -34.85 -19.34 24.36
CA VAL A 221 -34.42 -17.98 23.99
C VAL A 221 -32.93 -17.98 23.62
N LYS A 222 -32.63 -17.56 22.39
CA LYS A 222 -31.25 -17.41 21.89
C LYS A 222 -30.47 -16.43 22.76
N GLN A 223 -29.27 -16.83 23.16
CA GLN A 223 -28.29 -16.03 23.88
C GLN A 223 -27.15 -15.61 22.95
N GLY A 224 -26.74 -14.34 23.02
CA GLY A 224 -25.63 -13.81 22.23
C GLY A 224 -25.89 -13.75 20.71
N ASN A 225 -24.83 -13.58 19.94
CA ASN A 225 -24.87 -13.49 18.47
C ASN A 225 -24.80 -14.87 17.82
N TRP A 226 -25.24 -14.95 16.56
CA TRP A 226 -25.10 -16.15 15.76
C TRP A 226 -23.65 -16.38 15.37
N LEU A 227 -23.21 -17.63 15.37
CA LEU A 227 -21.94 -18.06 14.75
C LEU A 227 -22.26 -18.84 13.47
N LYS A 228 -22.02 -18.25 12.30
CA LYS A 228 -22.11 -18.95 11.01
C LYS A 228 -20.74 -19.51 10.63
N ILE A 229 -20.67 -20.80 10.34
CA ILE A 229 -19.49 -21.49 9.80
C ILE A 229 -19.81 -21.84 8.35
N TYR A 230 -19.00 -21.33 7.43
CA TYR A 230 -19.15 -21.49 5.98
C TYR A 230 -18.41 -22.75 5.50
N PRO A 231 -18.79 -23.33 4.34
CA PRO A 231 -18.15 -24.53 3.80
C PRO A 231 -16.65 -24.40 3.52
N ASP A 232 -16.17 -23.19 3.25
CA ASP A 232 -14.75 -22.85 3.06
C ASP A 232 -13.96 -22.75 4.38
N GLY A 233 -14.61 -22.99 5.52
CA GLY A 233 -14.03 -22.88 6.86
C GLY A 233 -14.10 -21.48 7.46
N GLY A 234 -14.53 -20.47 6.69
CA GLY A 234 -14.74 -19.12 7.19
C GLY A 234 -15.80 -19.09 8.29
N LYS A 235 -15.68 -18.13 9.22
CA LYS A 235 -16.60 -18.01 10.35
C LYS A 235 -17.07 -16.59 10.53
N TYR A 236 -18.35 -16.37 10.75
CA TYR A 236 -18.91 -15.07 11.09
C TYR A 236 -19.63 -15.12 12.42
N GLN A 237 -19.23 -14.27 13.35
CA GLN A 237 -19.91 -14.06 14.62
C GLN A 237 -20.51 -12.66 14.65
N GLY A 238 -21.84 -12.57 14.59
CA GLY A 238 -22.50 -11.27 14.53
C GLY A 238 -24.00 -11.33 14.29
N GLU A 239 -24.55 -10.18 13.92
CA GLU A 239 -25.97 -10.02 13.62
C GLU A 239 -26.29 -10.39 12.16
N PHE A 240 -27.50 -10.85 11.94
CA PHE A 240 -28.03 -11.15 10.62
C PHE A 240 -29.35 -10.42 10.40
N LYS A 241 -29.55 -9.90 9.19
CA LYS A 241 -30.82 -9.34 8.72
C LYS A 241 -31.12 -9.95 7.35
N ASP A 242 -32.31 -10.53 7.19
CA ASP A 242 -32.75 -11.19 5.94
C ASP A 242 -31.73 -12.21 5.40
N GLY A 243 -31.15 -13.00 6.31
CA GLY A 243 -30.13 -14.02 6.00
C GLY A 243 -28.73 -13.48 5.68
N LYS A 244 -28.52 -12.16 5.70
CA LYS A 244 -27.23 -11.53 5.39
C LYS A 244 -26.57 -10.96 6.64
N LYS A 245 -25.23 -10.98 6.67
CA LYS A 245 -24.42 -10.32 7.72
C LYS A 245 -24.81 -8.84 7.81
N HIS A 246 -25.14 -8.37 9.01
CA HIS A 246 -25.63 -7.01 9.25
C HIS A 246 -25.15 -6.53 10.63
N GLY A 247 -25.33 -5.25 10.96
CA GLY A 247 -25.01 -4.74 12.31
C GLY A 247 -23.51 -4.76 12.58
N THR A 248 -23.10 -5.26 13.75
CA THR A 248 -21.68 -5.44 14.08
C THR A 248 -21.32 -6.92 14.14
N GLY A 249 -20.10 -7.26 13.72
CA GLY A 249 -19.65 -8.64 13.78
C GLY A 249 -18.21 -8.84 13.33
N THR A 250 -17.68 -10.01 13.67
CA THR A 250 -16.34 -10.45 13.32
C THR A 250 -16.42 -11.58 12.30
N PHE A 251 -15.67 -11.46 11.21
CA PHE A 251 -15.47 -12.50 10.22
C PHE A 251 -14.03 -13.00 10.31
N PHE A 252 -13.86 -14.31 10.42
CA PHE A 252 -12.60 -15.03 10.36
C PHE A 252 -12.51 -15.68 8.98
N PHE A 253 -11.55 -15.24 8.18
CA PHE A 253 -11.31 -15.76 6.84
C PHE A 253 -10.53 -17.08 6.91
N GLY A 254 -10.68 -17.93 5.88
CA GLY A 254 -10.02 -19.25 5.84
C GLY A 254 -8.49 -19.18 5.75
N ASP A 255 -7.96 -18.06 5.28
CA ASP A 255 -6.53 -17.72 5.20
C ASP A 255 -5.94 -17.19 6.52
N GLY A 256 -6.75 -17.09 7.58
CA GLY A 256 -6.36 -16.54 8.88
C GLY A 256 -6.53 -15.03 9.02
N GLY A 257 -6.96 -14.33 7.96
CA GLY A 257 -7.37 -12.93 8.05
C GLY A 257 -8.59 -12.75 8.96
N THR A 258 -8.81 -11.53 9.44
CA THR A 258 -10.01 -11.19 10.22
C THR A 258 -10.57 -9.85 9.81
N TYR A 259 -11.89 -9.67 9.93
CA TYR A 259 -12.53 -8.36 9.87
C TYR A 259 -13.46 -8.21 11.07
N THR A 260 -13.26 -7.18 11.88
CA THR A 260 -14.18 -6.80 12.96
C THR A 260 -14.72 -5.42 12.69
N GLY A 261 -16.03 -5.28 12.52
CA GLY A 261 -16.61 -3.98 12.25
C GLY A 261 -18.09 -4.02 11.91
N LYS A 262 -18.56 -2.93 11.31
CA LYS A 262 -19.92 -2.78 10.84
C LYS A 262 -20.14 -3.55 9.52
N TRP A 263 -21.35 -4.07 9.36
CA TRP A 263 -21.81 -4.85 8.21
C TRP A 263 -23.15 -4.31 7.71
N ARG A 264 -23.32 -4.27 6.40
CA ARG A 264 -24.60 -3.94 5.76
C ARG A 264 -24.81 -4.83 4.55
N ASP A 265 -25.95 -5.51 4.52
CA ASP A 265 -26.39 -6.39 3.43
C ASP A 265 -25.34 -7.39 2.96
N GLY A 266 -24.60 -7.98 3.91
CA GLY A 266 -23.57 -8.99 3.66
C GLY A 266 -22.17 -8.44 3.40
N LYS A 267 -22.00 -7.11 3.28
CA LYS A 267 -20.73 -6.46 2.97
C LYS A 267 -20.17 -5.68 4.16
N LYS A 268 -18.84 -5.55 4.21
CA LYS A 268 -18.15 -4.68 5.16
C LYS A 268 -18.56 -3.23 4.89
N HIS A 269 -18.94 -2.50 5.93
CA HIS A 269 -19.47 -1.14 5.79
C HIS A 269 -19.24 -0.34 7.08
N GLY A 270 -19.03 0.96 7.01
CA GLY A 270 -18.76 1.77 8.20
C GLY A 270 -17.36 1.52 8.78
N GLU A 271 -17.17 1.76 10.07
CA GLU A 271 -15.88 1.56 10.73
C GLU A 271 -15.60 0.07 10.96
N GLY A 272 -14.33 -0.31 10.75
CA GLY A 272 -13.85 -1.66 11.03
C GLY A 272 -12.33 -1.76 11.03
N GLU A 273 -11.85 -2.87 11.59
CA GLU A 273 -10.47 -3.32 11.56
C GLU A 273 -10.38 -4.61 10.74
N GLU A 274 -9.44 -4.66 9.79
CA GLU A 274 -9.16 -5.81 8.95
C GLU A 274 -7.70 -6.23 9.07
N THR A 275 -7.45 -7.48 9.40
CA THR A 275 -6.12 -8.10 9.36
C THR A 275 -6.05 -9.06 8.18
N TYR A 276 -4.97 -9.00 7.42
CA TYR A 276 -4.75 -9.82 6.23
C TYR A 276 -3.71 -10.90 6.51
N GLU A 277 -3.75 -11.97 5.73
CA GLU A 277 -2.64 -12.92 5.64
C GLU A 277 -1.34 -12.16 5.27
N GLY A 278 -0.23 -12.47 5.94
CA GLY A 278 1.03 -11.73 5.77
C GLY A 278 1.18 -10.48 6.65
N GLY A 279 0.23 -10.21 7.55
CA GLY A 279 0.39 -9.24 8.64
C GLY A 279 0.01 -7.80 8.31
N ALA A 280 -0.48 -7.52 7.09
CA ALA A 280 -1.05 -6.21 6.79
C ALA A 280 -2.31 -5.98 7.64
N ARG A 281 -2.57 -4.73 8.00
CA ARG A 281 -3.68 -4.34 8.87
C ARG A 281 -4.28 -3.01 8.45
N TYR A 282 -5.60 -2.96 8.33
CA TYR A 282 -6.36 -1.76 8.05
C TYR A 282 -7.28 -1.41 9.21
N ILE A 283 -7.32 -0.14 9.62
CA ILE A 283 -8.28 0.39 10.59
C ILE A 283 -8.89 1.64 9.97
N GLY A 284 -10.19 1.63 9.69
CA GLY A 284 -10.83 2.79 9.07
C GLY A 284 -12.23 2.52 8.59
N ARG A 285 -12.70 3.39 7.69
CA ARG A 285 -14.05 3.30 7.13
C ARG A 285 -14.06 2.45 5.85
N LEU A 286 -15.09 1.63 5.71
CA LEU A 286 -15.36 0.81 4.53
C LEU A 286 -16.72 1.16 3.96
N LYS A 287 -16.87 1.02 2.64
CA LYS A 287 -18.13 1.23 1.93
C LYS A 287 -18.29 0.14 0.89
N GLU A 288 -19.33 -0.68 1.04
CA GLU A 288 -19.65 -1.76 0.10
C GLU A 288 -18.50 -2.77 -0.10
N GLY A 289 -17.74 -3.04 0.96
CA GLY A 289 -16.64 -4.01 0.95
C GLY A 289 -15.25 -3.43 0.71
N VAL A 290 -15.14 -2.17 0.26
CA VAL A 290 -13.85 -1.52 -0.07
C VAL A 290 -13.51 -0.42 0.93
N ARG A 291 -12.20 -0.14 1.12
CA ARG A 291 -11.73 0.95 2.00
C ARG A 291 -12.12 2.30 1.41
N HIS A 292 -12.66 3.18 2.25
CA HIS A 292 -13.21 4.47 1.83
C HIS A 292 -13.27 5.47 2.99
N GLY A 293 -12.89 6.73 2.75
CA GLY A 293 -12.79 7.75 3.81
C GLY A 293 -11.50 7.60 4.61
N GLU A 294 -11.45 8.17 5.82
CA GLU A 294 -10.25 8.13 6.66
C GLU A 294 -9.93 6.71 7.15
N GLY A 295 -8.65 6.37 7.13
CA GLY A 295 -8.15 5.11 7.68
C GLY A 295 -6.63 5.05 7.79
N ILE A 296 -6.17 4.00 8.45
CA ILE A 296 -4.77 3.66 8.65
C ILE A 296 -4.54 2.28 8.04
N LEU A 297 -3.52 2.15 7.19
CA LEU A 297 -3.10 0.90 6.58
C LEU A 297 -1.63 0.63 6.89
N GLU A 298 -1.37 -0.42 7.64
CA GLU A 298 -0.05 -1.00 7.87
C GLU A 298 0.13 -2.11 6.83
N TYR A 299 1.11 -1.96 5.94
CA TYR A 299 1.40 -2.91 4.87
C TYR A 299 2.30 -4.03 5.40
N SER A 300 2.26 -5.20 4.75
CA SER A 300 3.11 -6.35 5.12
C SER A 300 4.61 -6.09 4.92
N ASP A 301 4.97 -5.14 4.05
CA ASP A 301 6.36 -4.72 3.83
C ASP A 301 6.85 -3.66 4.82
N GLY A 302 6.04 -3.29 5.83
CA GLY A 302 6.37 -2.32 6.87
C GLY A 302 6.03 -0.87 6.52
N ARG A 303 5.54 -0.58 5.31
CA ARG A 303 4.98 0.76 5.02
C ARG A 303 3.75 1.01 5.88
N LYS A 304 3.46 2.27 6.16
CA LYS A 304 2.25 2.71 6.86
C LYS A 304 1.66 3.93 6.19
N PHE A 305 0.39 3.86 5.82
CA PHE A 305 -0.37 5.00 5.33
C PHE A 305 -1.44 5.40 6.34
N SER A 306 -1.60 6.71 6.55
CA SER A 306 -2.67 7.31 7.36
C SER A 306 -3.30 8.44 6.58
N GLY A 307 -4.58 8.33 6.23
CA GLY A 307 -5.28 9.35 5.49
C GLY A 307 -6.51 8.83 4.76
N ARG A 308 -6.93 9.55 3.74
CA ARG A 308 -8.16 9.26 3.01
C ARG A 308 -7.96 8.17 1.95
N PHE A 309 -8.95 7.27 1.87
CA PHE A 309 -9.08 6.23 0.85
C PHE A 309 -10.30 6.48 -0.04
N GLU A 310 -10.20 6.08 -1.30
CA GLU A 310 -11.30 6.01 -2.25
C GLU A 310 -11.14 4.74 -3.10
N ASN A 311 -12.13 3.84 -3.06
CA ASN A 311 -12.11 2.55 -3.76
C ASN A 311 -10.79 1.77 -3.53
N ASP A 312 -10.49 1.50 -2.26
CA ASP A 312 -9.29 0.78 -1.80
C ASP A 312 -7.93 1.49 -1.96
N LEU A 313 -7.88 2.63 -2.63
CA LEU A 313 -6.62 3.33 -2.89
C LEU A 313 -6.52 4.62 -2.05
N PRO A 314 -5.32 4.94 -1.53
CA PRO A 314 -5.03 6.28 -0.99
C PRO A 314 -5.44 7.37 -1.98
N ASN A 315 -6.24 8.34 -1.53
CA ASN A 315 -6.77 9.40 -2.38
C ASN A 315 -7.13 10.64 -1.53
N GLY A 316 -6.57 11.79 -1.87
CA GLY A 316 -6.61 13.00 -1.05
C GLY A 316 -5.39 13.11 -0.14
N LYS A 317 -5.52 13.86 0.97
CA LYS A 317 -4.40 14.06 1.90
C LYS A 317 -4.08 12.80 2.70
N GLY A 318 -2.79 12.56 2.94
CA GLY A 318 -2.34 11.50 3.82
C GLY A 318 -0.85 11.54 4.12
N LEU A 319 -0.45 10.70 5.07
CA LEU A 319 0.92 10.49 5.50
C LEU A 319 1.32 9.04 5.18
N MET A 320 2.33 8.86 4.33
CA MET A 320 3.02 7.59 4.12
C MET A 320 4.32 7.59 4.95
N THR A 321 4.57 6.52 5.70
CA THR A 321 5.84 6.22 6.36
C THR A 321 6.41 4.94 5.77
N PHE A 322 7.70 4.93 5.48
CA PHE A 322 8.41 3.81 4.88
C PHE A 322 9.27 3.07 5.90
N PRO A 323 9.66 1.80 5.62
CA PRO A 323 10.48 0.99 6.54
C PRO A 323 11.85 1.60 6.86
N ASP A 324 12.42 2.37 5.93
CA ASP A 324 13.69 3.08 6.13
C ASP A 324 13.55 4.30 7.06
N GLY A 325 12.33 4.68 7.43
CA GLY A 325 12.01 5.86 8.24
C GLY A 325 11.69 7.12 7.44
N SER A 326 11.82 7.07 6.10
CA SER A 326 11.38 8.17 5.24
C SER A 326 9.86 8.36 5.30
N LYS A 327 9.41 9.57 5.01
CA LYS A 327 8.00 9.96 5.12
C LYS A 327 7.59 10.83 3.95
N TYR A 328 6.34 10.65 3.51
CA TYR A 328 5.67 11.55 2.59
C TYR A 328 4.37 12.05 3.22
N ASP A 329 4.23 13.35 3.37
CA ASP A 329 3.02 14.04 3.83
C ASP A 329 2.49 14.92 2.70
N GLY A 330 1.37 14.54 2.07
CA GLY A 330 0.92 15.21 0.86
C GLY A 330 -0.35 14.66 0.23
N ASP A 331 -0.60 15.06 -1.01
CA ASP A 331 -1.74 14.59 -1.80
C ASP A 331 -1.48 13.24 -2.47
N PHE A 332 -2.52 12.41 -2.51
CA PHE A 332 -2.53 11.12 -3.17
C PHE A 332 -3.62 11.09 -4.23
N VAL A 333 -3.32 10.49 -5.38
CA VAL A 333 -4.32 10.16 -6.40
C VAL A 333 -4.06 8.72 -6.85
N GLY A 334 -5.06 7.85 -6.66
CA GLY A 334 -4.96 6.45 -7.06
C GLY A 334 -3.79 5.71 -6.42
N GLY A 335 -3.46 6.02 -5.16
CA GLY A 335 -2.36 5.40 -4.42
C GLY A 335 -0.97 5.97 -4.71
N LYS A 336 -0.84 6.98 -5.58
CA LYS A 336 0.44 7.60 -5.93
C LYS A 336 0.58 9.00 -5.34
N PHE A 337 1.80 9.39 -4.98
CA PHE A 337 2.12 10.78 -4.60
C PHE A 337 1.83 11.71 -5.77
N ASN A 338 1.00 12.71 -5.52
CA ASN A 338 0.55 13.68 -6.49
C ASN A 338 0.36 15.03 -5.81
N GLY A 339 0.02 16.08 -6.56
CA GLY A 339 -0.34 17.39 -5.99
C GLY A 339 0.80 17.99 -5.16
N LEU A 340 0.50 18.55 -4.00
CA LEU A 340 1.51 19.14 -3.11
C LEU A 340 1.87 18.16 -1.99
N GLY A 341 3.16 18.03 -1.70
CA GLY A 341 3.63 17.16 -0.64
C GLY A 341 5.06 17.42 -0.19
N VAL A 342 5.34 16.93 1.02
CA VAL A 342 6.64 16.98 1.68
C VAL A 342 7.18 15.56 1.81
N PHE A 343 8.34 15.29 1.21
CA PHE A 343 9.09 14.07 1.45
C PHE A 343 10.29 14.36 2.36
N SER A 344 10.44 13.60 3.44
CA SER A 344 11.59 13.69 4.34
C SER A 344 12.28 12.35 4.47
N SER A 345 13.61 12.38 4.37
CA SER A 345 14.49 11.24 4.51
C SER A 345 15.10 11.19 5.93
N PRO A 346 15.48 9.99 6.43
CA PRO A 346 16.13 9.84 7.74
C PRO A 346 17.48 10.57 7.85
N ASP A 347 18.17 10.81 6.73
CA ASP A 347 19.43 11.56 6.68
C ASP A 347 19.24 13.07 6.89
N GLY A 348 17.99 13.56 6.97
CA GLY A 348 17.65 14.98 7.08
C GLY A 348 17.36 15.66 5.75
N SER A 349 17.57 14.99 4.62
CA SER A 349 17.19 15.51 3.31
C SER A 349 15.65 15.66 3.23
N ARG A 350 15.18 16.74 2.59
CA ARG A 350 13.77 17.09 2.53
C ARG A 350 13.42 17.73 1.20
N TYR A 351 12.35 17.26 0.57
CA TYR A 351 11.70 17.92 -0.57
C TYR A 351 10.32 18.43 -0.17
N GLU A 352 9.97 19.64 -0.58
CA GLU A 352 8.64 20.22 -0.44
C GLU A 352 8.24 20.85 -1.77
N GLY A 353 7.18 20.37 -2.39
CA GLY A 353 6.78 20.88 -3.69
C GLY A 353 5.72 20.03 -4.37
N GLN A 354 5.68 20.17 -5.69
CA GLN A 354 4.74 19.47 -6.54
C GLN A 354 5.19 18.03 -6.83
N TRP A 355 4.21 17.12 -6.90
CA TRP A 355 4.39 15.70 -7.16
C TRP A 355 3.49 15.27 -8.30
N LEU A 356 4.01 14.39 -9.16
CA LEU A 356 3.25 13.74 -10.21
C LEU A 356 3.67 12.27 -10.25
N ASP A 357 2.72 11.36 -10.03
CA ASP A 357 2.94 9.92 -10.16
C ASP A 357 4.18 9.39 -9.43
N ASN A 358 4.33 9.73 -8.15
CA ASN A 358 5.47 9.36 -7.29
C ASN A 358 6.80 10.05 -7.62
N GLN A 359 6.80 11.08 -8.46
CA GLN A 359 8.00 11.82 -8.83
C GLN A 359 7.88 13.31 -8.44
N MET A 360 8.99 13.90 -8.00
CA MET A 360 9.10 15.35 -7.86
C MET A 360 8.93 15.97 -9.25
N ALA A 361 8.03 16.94 -9.35
CA ALA A 361 7.66 17.61 -10.59
C ALA A 361 7.32 19.06 -10.31
N GLY A 362 7.39 19.93 -11.32
CA GLY A 362 7.02 21.34 -11.19
C GLY A 362 7.86 22.08 -10.13
N GLU A 363 7.27 23.07 -9.46
CA GLU A 363 8.03 23.90 -8.51
C GLU A 363 8.19 23.21 -7.14
N GLY A 364 9.39 23.33 -6.57
CA GLY A 364 9.66 22.80 -5.24
C GLY A 364 10.96 23.31 -4.61
N VAL A 365 11.14 22.92 -3.36
CA VAL A 365 12.31 23.22 -2.53
C VAL A 365 12.92 21.90 -2.08
N TYR A 366 14.19 21.69 -2.40
CA TYR A 366 14.97 20.56 -1.92
C TYR A 366 16.07 21.05 -0.97
N THR A 367 16.04 20.58 0.27
CA THR A 367 17.10 20.76 1.25
C THR A 367 17.84 19.44 1.40
N HIS A 368 19.13 19.42 1.08
CA HIS A 368 19.98 18.27 1.29
C HIS A 368 20.42 18.15 2.76
N SER A 369 20.84 16.96 3.19
CA SER A 369 21.28 16.67 4.55
C SER A 369 22.51 17.47 5.00
N ASP A 370 23.34 17.94 4.06
CA ASP A 370 24.45 18.85 4.35
C ASP A 370 23.99 20.30 4.60
N GLY A 371 22.74 20.65 4.31
CA GLY A 371 22.17 22.00 4.42
C GLY A 371 22.11 22.79 3.10
N LYS A 372 22.65 22.25 2.00
CA LYS A 372 22.51 22.82 0.65
C LYS A 372 21.03 22.85 0.25
N LYS A 373 20.57 23.99 -0.27
CA LYS A 373 19.17 24.21 -0.66
C LYS A 373 19.06 24.48 -2.16
N TYR A 374 18.09 23.86 -2.81
CA TYR A 374 17.63 24.20 -4.15
C TYR A 374 16.17 24.66 -4.10
N GLU A 375 15.83 25.71 -4.84
CA GLU A 375 14.48 26.24 -5.00
C GLU A 375 14.22 26.47 -6.49
N GLY A 376 13.26 25.77 -7.09
CA GLY A 376 12.94 25.92 -8.50
C GLY A 376 12.22 24.72 -9.10
N SER A 377 12.34 24.59 -10.42
CA SER A 377 11.61 23.59 -11.21
C SER A 377 12.24 22.18 -11.16
N PHE A 378 11.38 21.16 -11.20
CA PHE A 378 11.70 19.74 -11.24
C PHE A 378 10.95 19.00 -12.35
N ILE A 379 11.61 18.02 -12.99
CA ILE A 379 11.00 17.09 -13.95
C ILE A 379 11.52 15.69 -13.66
N GLY A 380 10.62 14.79 -13.24
CA GLY A 380 10.92 13.37 -13.05
C GLY A 380 12.05 13.13 -12.05
N ASN A 381 11.95 13.74 -10.86
CA ASN A 381 12.97 13.72 -9.80
C ASN A 381 14.27 14.48 -10.10
N LYS A 382 14.38 15.17 -11.24
CA LYS A 382 15.57 15.95 -11.61
C LYS A 382 15.30 17.44 -11.53
N ILE A 383 16.29 18.20 -11.10
CA ILE A 383 16.32 19.65 -11.20
C ILE A 383 16.41 20.02 -12.69
N ASP A 384 15.43 20.76 -13.20
CA ASP A 384 15.35 21.13 -14.62
C ASP A 384 14.46 22.37 -14.77
N GLY A 385 14.91 23.39 -15.49
CA GLY A 385 14.23 24.69 -15.58
C GLY A 385 14.96 25.79 -14.83
N GLU A 386 14.25 26.79 -14.31
CA GLU A 386 14.86 27.89 -13.57
C GLU A 386 14.91 27.58 -12.07
N GLY A 387 15.96 28.01 -11.39
CA GLY A 387 16.08 27.80 -9.96
C GLY A 387 17.24 28.53 -9.30
N VAL A 388 17.33 28.34 -7.99
CA VAL A 388 18.35 28.91 -7.11
C VAL A 388 18.96 27.80 -6.27
N VAL A 389 20.27 27.65 -6.30
CA VAL A 389 21.04 26.82 -5.34
C VAL A 389 21.71 27.74 -4.34
N THR A 390 21.57 27.44 -3.06
CA THR A 390 22.32 28.06 -1.96
C THR A 390 23.14 26.98 -1.25
N ALA A 391 24.46 27.11 -1.28
CA ALA A 391 25.39 26.25 -0.57
C ALA A 391 25.53 26.68 0.90
N THR A 392 26.10 25.80 1.72
CA THR A 392 26.27 25.99 3.17
C THR A 392 27.27 27.09 3.52
N ASP A 393 28.24 27.34 2.65
CA ASP A 393 29.22 28.43 2.75
C ASP A 393 28.65 29.80 2.32
N GLY A 394 27.38 29.85 1.90
CA GLY A 394 26.73 31.06 1.38
C GLY A 394 26.90 31.27 -0.11
N SER A 395 27.65 30.43 -0.83
CA SER A 395 27.74 30.47 -2.29
C SER A 395 26.37 30.23 -2.90
N ARG A 396 26.02 31.00 -3.93
CA ARG A 396 24.69 31.01 -4.53
C ARG A 396 24.77 30.97 -6.05
N TYR A 397 24.02 30.07 -6.67
CA TYR A 397 23.75 30.08 -8.10
C TYR A 397 22.27 30.40 -8.34
N GLN A 398 21.98 31.26 -9.30
CA GLN A 398 20.62 31.53 -9.78
C GLN A 398 20.63 31.52 -11.31
N GLY A 399 19.82 30.65 -11.92
CA GLY A 399 19.81 30.51 -13.37
C GLY A 399 19.09 29.27 -13.85
N LYS A 400 19.40 28.89 -15.08
CA LYS A 400 18.81 27.72 -15.74
C LYS A 400 19.58 26.44 -15.44
N PHE A 401 18.82 25.36 -15.32
CA PHE A 401 19.30 24.01 -15.07
C PHE A 401 18.82 23.06 -16.15
N LYS A 402 19.64 22.07 -16.44
CA LYS A 402 19.25 20.93 -17.28
C LYS A 402 19.73 19.65 -16.63
N TYR A 403 18.79 18.79 -16.23
CA TYR A 403 19.07 17.53 -15.54
C TYR A 403 20.05 17.63 -14.34
N GLY A 404 20.00 18.73 -13.59
CA GLY A 404 20.82 18.98 -12.40
C GLY A 404 22.06 19.85 -12.62
N ASP A 405 22.51 20.03 -13.86
CA ASP A 405 23.67 20.86 -14.17
C ASP A 405 23.27 22.31 -14.48
N TYR A 406 24.11 23.26 -14.08
CA TYR A 406 23.99 24.65 -14.53
C TYR A 406 24.09 24.69 -16.07
N ASN A 407 23.07 25.24 -16.73
CA ASN A 407 22.97 25.20 -18.18
C ASN A 407 22.17 26.41 -18.70
N GLY A 408 22.69 27.14 -19.69
CA GLY A 408 22.10 28.40 -20.14
C GLY A 408 22.51 29.58 -19.26
N GLU A 409 21.72 30.65 -19.24
CA GLU A 409 22.06 31.87 -18.50
C GLU A 409 21.92 31.70 -16.98
N GLY A 410 22.86 32.27 -16.23
CA GLY A 410 22.81 32.30 -14.78
C GLY A 410 23.91 33.15 -14.13
N THR A 411 23.75 33.37 -12.84
CA THR A 411 24.70 34.10 -12.00
C THR A 411 25.17 33.19 -10.87
N LEU A 412 26.48 33.01 -10.73
CA LEU A 412 27.14 32.32 -9.63
C LEU A 412 27.89 33.35 -8.77
N VAL A 413 27.63 33.35 -7.47
CA VAL A 413 28.37 34.13 -6.47
C VAL A 413 28.97 33.13 -5.48
N LEU A 414 30.28 33.10 -5.36
CA LEU A 414 30.99 32.24 -4.41
C LEU A 414 31.22 32.97 -3.08
N HIS A 415 31.38 32.21 -2.00
CA HIS A 415 31.63 32.74 -0.66
C HIS A 415 32.90 33.62 -0.56
N ASP A 416 33.86 33.43 -1.47
CA ASP A 416 35.09 34.23 -1.57
C ASP A 416 34.89 35.56 -2.33
N GLY A 417 33.65 35.85 -2.73
CA GLY A 417 33.26 37.05 -3.46
C GLY A 417 33.44 36.96 -4.98
N LYS A 418 34.01 35.87 -5.51
CA LYS A 418 34.05 35.67 -6.97
C LYS A 418 32.63 35.59 -7.51
N LYS A 419 32.36 36.35 -8.57
CA LYS A 419 31.06 36.37 -9.24
C LYS A 419 31.21 36.07 -10.72
N TYR A 420 30.41 35.16 -11.23
CA TYR A 420 30.24 34.94 -12.67
C TYR A 420 28.80 35.23 -13.07
N ASP A 421 28.62 36.00 -14.13
CA ASP A 421 27.32 36.34 -14.71
C ASP A 421 27.37 36.06 -16.21
N GLY A 422 26.70 35.00 -16.68
CA GLY A 422 26.87 34.56 -18.06
C GLY A 422 26.27 33.21 -18.37
N GLN A 423 26.74 32.60 -19.46
CA GLN A 423 26.23 31.34 -19.95
C GLN A 423 26.97 30.13 -19.33
N PHE A 424 26.23 29.05 -19.12
CA PHE A 424 26.72 27.79 -18.58
C PHE A 424 26.44 26.65 -19.56
N ARG A 425 27.32 25.66 -19.57
CA ARG A 425 27.10 24.38 -20.25
C ARG A 425 27.69 23.27 -19.38
N ASP A 426 26.86 22.30 -19.03
CA ASP A 426 27.23 21.13 -18.23
C ASP A 426 28.02 21.51 -16.96
N GLY A 427 27.50 22.50 -16.23
CA GLY A 427 28.07 22.97 -14.98
C GLY A 427 29.27 23.94 -15.09
N ARG A 428 29.73 24.27 -16.31
CA ARG A 428 30.92 25.11 -16.54
C ARG A 428 30.57 26.44 -17.19
N PHE A 429 31.37 27.48 -16.92
CA PHE A 429 31.29 28.75 -17.64
C PHE A 429 31.50 28.51 -19.14
N HIS A 430 30.61 29.06 -19.96
CA HIS A 430 30.61 28.86 -21.39
C HIS A 430 30.08 30.10 -22.10
N GLY A 431 30.34 30.27 -23.39
CA GLY A 431 29.78 31.37 -24.17
C GLY A 431 30.15 32.74 -23.59
N LYS A 432 29.24 33.73 -23.67
CA LYS A 432 29.51 35.09 -23.17
C LYS A 432 29.27 35.17 -21.65
N GLY A 433 30.15 35.86 -20.93
CA GLY A 433 29.94 36.17 -19.52
C GLY A 433 30.89 37.20 -18.94
N VAL A 434 30.62 37.59 -17.70
CA VAL A 434 31.40 38.51 -16.89
C VAL A 434 31.86 37.80 -15.63
N LEU A 435 33.18 37.71 -15.42
CA LEU A 435 33.80 37.14 -14.22
C LEU A 435 34.48 38.24 -13.41
N THR A 436 33.96 38.51 -12.22
CA THR A 436 34.55 39.41 -11.22
C THR A 436 35.35 38.58 -10.23
N ILE A 437 36.63 38.91 -10.07
CA ILE A 437 37.57 38.27 -9.14
C ILE A 437 38.05 39.33 -8.16
N PRO A 438 37.62 39.28 -6.88
CA PRO A 438 38.05 40.25 -5.87
C PRO A 438 39.58 40.35 -5.76
N GLY A 439 40.10 41.57 -5.82
CA GLY A 439 41.55 41.84 -5.72
C GLY A 439 42.35 41.57 -7.00
N VAL A 440 41.68 41.17 -8.09
CA VAL A 440 42.31 40.95 -9.40
C VAL A 440 41.69 41.86 -10.45
N GLY A 441 40.36 41.79 -10.63
CA GLY A 441 39.67 42.56 -11.64
C GLY A 441 38.42 41.90 -12.20
N VAL A 442 37.99 42.38 -13.36
CA VAL A 442 36.79 41.96 -14.09
C VAL A 442 37.15 41.53 -15.49
N TYR A 443 36.84 40.28 -15.84
CA TYR A 443 36.86 39.80 -17.21
C TYR A 443 35.46 39.85 -17.82
N GLU A 444 35.33 40.43 -19.00
CA GLU A 444 34.13 40.40 -19.84
C GLU A 444 34.50 39.80 -21.18
N GLY A 445 33.91 38.65 -21.55
CA GLY A 445 34.28 38.00 -22.80
C GLY A 445 33.73 36.59 -22.95
N MET A 446 34.39 35.84 -23.83
CA MET A 446 34.01 34.48 -24.19
C MET A 446 34.65 33.44 -23.25
N PHE A 447 33.93 32.36 -22.97
CA PHE A 447 34.35 31.24 -22.14
C PHE A 447 34.17 29.92 -22.90
N SER A 448 35.10 28.99 -22.70
CA SER A 448 34.95 27.61 -23.13
C SER A 448 35.35 26.69 -21.98
N ASP A 449 34.46 25.77 -21.61
CA ASP A 449 34.67 24.76 -20.58
C ASP A 449 35.31 25.28 -19.28
N GLY A 450 34.87 26.45 -18.82
CA GLY A 450 35.31 27.07 -17.57
C GLY A 450 36.47 28.06 -17.69
N VAL A 451 37.12 28.17 -18.84
CA VAL A 451 38.28 29.06 -19.04
C VAL A 451 37.97 30.23 -19.98
N MET A 452 38.61 31.38 -19.75
CA MET A 452 38.57 32.53 -20.67
C MET A 452 39.13 32.10 -22.02
N HIS A 453 38.38 32.35 -23.09
CA HIS A 453 38.68 31.86 -24.44
C HIS A 453 38.09 32.80 -25.49
N GLY A 454 38.73 32.98 -26.65
CA GLY A 454 38.25 33.90 -27.68
C GLY A 454 38.40 35.36 -27.28
N GLU A 455 37.63 36.25 -27.89
CA GLU A 455 37.73 37.69 -27.62
C GLU A 455 37.20 38.05 -26.22
N GLY A 456 37.91 38.95 -25.53
CA GLY A 456 37.47 39.48 -24.25
C GLY A 456 38.31 40.65 -23.75
N LYS A 457 37.86 41.22 -22.63
CA LYS A 457 38.50 42.33 -21.93
C LYS A 457 38.67 42.00 -20.45
N LEU A 458 39.90 42.01 -19.97
CA LEU A 458 40.25 41.88 -18.56
C LEU A 458 40.67 43.26 -18.02
N SER A 459 39.85 43.86 -17.17
CA SER A 459 40.14 45.13 -16.47
C SER A 459 40.63 44.81 -15.07
N PHE A 460 41.79 45.35 -14.68
CA PHE A 460 42.43 45.06 -13.40
C PHE A 460 42.11 46.13 -12.36
N ASP A 461 42.10 45.73 -11.08
CA ASP A 461 41.84 46.66 -9.96
C ASP A 461 42.92 47.75 -9.84
N ASP A 462 44.12 47.52 -10.38
CA ASP A 462 45.21 48.50 -10.44
C ASP A 462 45.05 49.56 -11.56
N GLY A 463 43.95 49.51 -12.30
CA GLY A 463 43.64 50.38 -13.44
C GLY A 463 44.21 49.91 -14.77
N GLY A 464 44.98 48.82 -14.80
CA GLY A 464 45.43 48.17 -16.03
C GLY A 464 44.29 47.47 -16.77
N SER A 465 44.50 47.10 -18.03
CA SER A 465 43.56 46.28 -18.79
C SER A 465 44.25 45.45 -19.87
N TYR A 466 43.59 44.39 -20.33
CA TYR A 466 43.91 43.67 -21.55
C TYR A 466 42.63 43.55 -22.37
N GLU A 467 42.71 43.80 -23.67
CA GLU A 467 41.61 43.62 -24.61
C GLU A 467 42.14 42.89 -25.84
N GLY A 468 41.58 41.72 -26.16
CA GLY A 468 42.02 40.90 -27.29
C GLY A 468 41.72 39.41 -27.10
N ALA A 469 42.43 38.57 -27.84
CA ALA A 469 42.19 37.14 -27.90
C ALA A 469 42.76 36.35 -26.71
N PHE A 470 41.98 35.41 -26.20
CA PHE A 470 42.33 34.49 -25.13
C PHE A 470 42.33 33.04 -25.61
N LYS A 471 43.26 32.25 -25.07
CA LYS A 471 43.26 30.80 -25.20
C LYS A 471 43.74 30.18 -23.89
N ASP A 472 43.01 29.19 -23.40
CA ASP A 472 43.32 28.46 -22.16
C ASP A 472 43.57 29.39 -20.95
N GLY A 473 42.77 30.47 -20.84
CA GLY A 473 42.88 31.44 -19.76
C GLY A 473 44.01 32.47 -19.91
N LYS A 474 44.76 32.47 -21.02
CA LYS A 474 45.91 33.36 -21.25
C LYS A 474 45.72 34.23 -22.48
N TYR A 475 46.40 35.37 -22.51
CA TYR A 475 46.48 36.22 -23.70
C TYR A 475 47.15 35.44 -24.84
N ASN A 476 46.47 35.29 -25.97
CA ASN A 476 46.96 34.49 -27.07
C ASN A 476 46.37 35.00 -28.39
N GLY A 477 47.21 35.47 -29.30
CA GLY A 477 46.81 36.18 -30.51
C GLY A 477 46.90 37.71 -30.35
N PRO A 478 46.26 38.48 -31.24
CA PRO A 478 46.32 39.94 -31.24
C PRO A 478 45.60 40.52 -30.01
N GLY A 479 46.16 41.59 -29.44
CA GLY A 479 45.51 42.32 -28.36
C GLY A 479 46.26 43.58 -27.93
N LYS A 480 45.66 44.28 -26.96
CA LYS A 480 46.21 45.48 -26.34
C LYS A 480 46.25 45.31 -24.82
N ARG A 481 47.45 45.28 -24.24
CA ARG A 481 47.68 45.31 -22.79
C ARG A 481 48.00 46.74 -22.35
N THR A 482 47.12 47.36 -21.58
CA THR A 482 47.36 48.62 -20.88
C THR A 482 47.83 48.33 -19.46
N PHE A 483 48.97 48.88 -19.09
CA PHE A 483 49.59 48.86 -17.76
C PHE A 483 49.20 50.12 -16.97
N SER A 484 49.66 50.22 -15.72
CA SER A 484 49.47 51.44 -14.92
C SER A 484 50.09 52.67 -15.61
N ARG A 485 49.48 53.84 -15.38
CA ARG A 485 49.87 55.14 -16.01
C ARG A 485 49.71 55.19 -17.54
N ASN A 486 48.78 54.44 -18.11
CA ASN A 486 48.43 54.42 -19.56
C ASN A 486 49.54 53.95 -20.50
N VAL A 487 50.59 53.31 -19.98
CA VAL A 487 51.59 52.62 -20.81
C VAL A 487 50.92 51.38 -21.40
N TYR A 488 51.11 51.07 -22.68
CA TYR A 488 50.48 49.92 -23.31
C TYR A 488 51.40 49.19 -24.30
N TYR A 489 51.13 47.91 -24.49
CA TYR A 489 51.59 47.11 -25.62
C TYR A 489 50.38 46.79 -26.51
N HIS A 490 50.52 46.97 -27.82
CA HIS A 490 49.54 46.52 -28.82
C HIS A 490 50.26 45.64 -29.83
N GLY A 491 49.89 44.37 -29.89
CA GLY A 491 50.51 43.40 -30.78
C GLY A 491 50.09 41.97 -30.47
N ASP A 492 50.89 41.02 -30.94
CA ASP A 492 50.65 39.60 -30.77
C ASP A 492 51.12 39.09 -29.39
N PHE A 493 50.37 38.13 -28.85
CA PHE A 493 50.67 37.43 -27.61
C PHE A 493 50.71 35.92 -27.83
N THR A 494 51.58 35.23 -27.09
CA THR A 494 51.54 33.77 -26.96
C THR A 494 51.66 33.43 -25.48
N ASP A 495 50.71 32.68 -24.93
CA ASP A 495 50.69 32.25 -23.53
C ASP A 495 50.92 33.38 -22.51
N GLY A 496 50.35 34.56 -22.76
CA GLY A 496 50.43 35.71 -21.87
C GLY A 496 51.64 36.62 -22.07
N VAL A 497 52.60 36.27 -22.94
CA VAL A 497 53.80 37.07 -23.21
C VAL A 497 53.77 37.69 -24.60
N PHE A 498 54.45 38.83 -24.78
CA PHE A 498 54.63 39.45 -26.09
C PHE A 498 55.43 38.51 -27.00
N ASP A 499 54.83 38.08 -28.11
CA ASP A 499 55.44 37.14 -29.05
C ASP A 499 54.79 37.34 -30.43
N GLY A 500 55.58 37.75 -31.43
CA GLY A 500 55.10 38.19 -32.73
C GLY A 500 55.40 39.67 -32.98
N LYS A 501 54.50 40.40 -33.64
CA LYS A 501 54.71 41.84 -33.93
C LYS A 501 53.96 42.71 -32.94
N GLY A 502 54.57 43.81 -32.51
CA GLY A 502 53.88 44.73 -31.60
C GLY A 502 54.60 46.04 -31.33
N THR A 503 53.84 46.98 -30.78
CA THR A 503 54.29 48.32 -30.40
C THR A 503 54.06 48.55 -28.91
N MET A 504 55.11 48.97 -28.21
CA MET A 504 55.08 49.42 -26.81
C MET A 504 55.08 50.96 -26.79
N SER A 505 54.08 51.54 -26.13
CA SER A 505 53.90 52.99 -26.01
C SER A 505 55.04 53.65 -25.21
N PRO A 506 55.26 54.96 -25.37
CA PRO A 506 56.27 55.71 -24.63
C PRO A 506 56.22 55.50 -23.11
N LEU A 507 57.23 54.83 -22.55
CA LEU A 507 57.49 54.79 -21.10
C LEU A 507 58.72 55.67 -20.83
N TYR A 508 58.53 56.81 -20.15
CA TYR A 508 59.60 57.81 -19.97
C TYR A 508 60.25 58.25 -21.30
N GLY A 509 59.47 58.32 -22.40
CA GLY A 509 59.96 58.70 -23.74
C GLY A 509 60.50 57.55 -24.59
N LEU A 510 60.57 56.33 -24.05
CA LEU A 510 61.01 55.13 -24.76
C LEU A 510 59.86 54.47 -25.52
N GLU A 511 59.95 54.37 -26.84
CA GLU A 511 58.97 53.69 -27.70
C GLU A 511 59.67 52.58 -28.50
N TYR A 512 59.06 51.39 -28.60
CA TYR A 512 59.54 50.32 -29.48
C TYR A 512 58.41 49.74 -30.33
N SER A 513 58.67 49.52 -31.61
CA SER A 513 57.79 48.80 -32.52
C SER A 513 58.61 47.82 -33.35
N GLY A 514 58.27 46.53 -33.34
CA GLY A 514 59.07 45.52 -34.05
C GLY A 514 58.67 44.10 -33.72
N ASP A 515 59.57 43.16 -34.00
CA ASP A 515 59.40 41.75 -33.64
C ASP A 515 59.71 41.52 -32.15
N TRP A 516 58.96 40.61 -31.54
CA TRP A 516 59.04 40.22 -30.13
C TRP A 516 59.13 38.70 -30.00
N LYS A 517 59.94 38.22 -29.06
CA LYS A 517 59.96 36.82 -28.67
C LYS A 517 60.09 36.68 -27.16
N LYS A 518 59.15 35.95 -26.54
CA LYS A 518 59.12 35.72 -25.08
C LYS A 518 59.29 37.02 -24.27
N GLY A 519 58.63 38.10 -24.69
CA GLY A 519 58.67 39.40 -24.01
C GLY A 519 59.89 40.27 -24.31
N ARG A 520 60.80 39.85 -25.20
CA ARG A 520 62.00 40.63 -25.56
C ARG A 520 61.95 41.09 -27.01
N ALA A 521 62.43 42.30 -27.27
CA ALA A 521 62.66 42.81 -28.63
C ALA A 521 63.66 41.91 -29.36
N THR A 522 63.31 41.49 -30.56
CA THR A 522 64.14 40.63 -31.42
C THR A 522 63.87 41.00 -32.88
N GLY A 523 64.58 40.38 -33.82
CA GLY A 523 64.31 40.58 -35.25
C GLY A 523 64.47 42.04 -35.64
N LYS A 524 63.57 42.57 -36.49
CA LYS A 524 63.63 43.96 -36.93
C LYS A 524 62.73 44.84 -36.07
N GLY A 525 63.22 46.01 -35.69
CA GLY A 525 62.45 46.96 -34.91
C GLY A 525 62.91 48.40 -35.05
N LYS A 526 62.03 49.30 -34.63
CA LYS A 526 62.26 50.73 -34.46
C LYS A 526 62.18 51.05 -32.97
N TYR A 527 63.22 51.70 -32.45
CA TYR A 527 63.35 52.10 -31.06
C TYR A 527 63.60 53.59 -30.98
N ARG A 528 62.72 54.34 -30.32
CA ARG A 528 62.90 55.77 -30.03
C ARG A 528 63.35 55.93 -28.58
N TYR A 529 64.48 56.59 -28.39
CA TYR A 529 65.07 56.86 -27.10
C TYR A 529 64.46 58.11 -26.44
N PRO A 530 64.50 58.22 -25.10
CA PRO A 530 64.03 59.41 -24.38
C PRO A 530 64.70 60.73 -24.79
N ASN A 531 65.94 60.67 -25.28
CA ASN A 531 66.68 61.85 -25.77
C ASN A 531 66.25 62.29 -27.19
N GLY A 532 65.35 61.54 -27.84
CA GLY A 532 64.86 61.81 -29.19
C GLY A 532 65.55 60.99 -30.29
N ASP A 533 66.67 60.34 -30.00
CA ASP A 533 67.38 59.47 -30.95
C ASP A 533 66.49 58.31 -31.39
N VAL A 534 66.73 57.78 -32.59
CA VAL A 534 65.96 56.67 -33.16
C VAL A 534 66.91 55.61 -33.70
N TYR A 535 66.70 54.36 -33.33
CA TYR A 535 67.33 53.22 -33.97
C TYR A 535 66.32 52.43 -34.79
N ILE A 536 66.65 52.09 -36.02
CA ILE A 536 65.87 51.20 -36.90
C ILE A 536 66.81 50.09 -37.36
N GLY A 537 66.64 48.87 -36.87
CA GLY A 537 67.56 47.79 -37.20
C GLY A 537 67.25 46.48 -36.51
N GLU A 538 68.25 45.61 -36.48
CA GLU A 538 68.15 44.28 -35.90
C GLU A 538 68.36 44.28 -34.38
N PHE A 539 67.62 43.41 -33.69
CA PHE A 539 67.66 43.17 -32.26
C PHE A 539 67.80 41.68 -31.96
N HIS A 540 68.53 41.36 -30.89
CA HIS A 540 68.56 40.03 -30.30
C HIS A 540 68.45 40.17 -28.78
N ASP A 541 67.38 39.63 -28.19
CA ASP A 541 67.11 39.70 -26.75
C ASP A 541 67.20 41.12 -26.14
N GLY A 542 66.69 42.11 -26.88
CA GLY A 542 66.70 43.52 -26.48
C GLY A 542 68.01 44.27 -26.76
N ILE A 543 69.02 43.59 -27.30
CA ILE A 543 70.33 44.17 -27.63
C ILE A 543 70.35 44.47 -29.13
N ARG A 544 70.79 45.68 -29.51
CA ARG A 544 71.02 46.02 -30.93
C ARG A 544 72.18 45.19 -31.46
N GLN A 545 71.93 44.47 -32.53
CA GLN A 545 72.86 43.56 -33.19
C GLN A 545 72.63 43.65 -34.70
N GLY A 546 73.58 43.19 -35.52
CA GLY A 546 73.37 43.10 -36.96
C GLY A 546 73.25 44.48 -37.63
N LYS A 547 72.49 44.60 -38.71
CA LYS A 547 72.41 45.85 -39.48
C LYS A 547 71.36 46.81 -38.91
N GLY A 548 71.68 48.10 -38.90
CA GLY A 548 70.73 49.13 -38.50
C GLY A 548 71.14 50.55 -38.85
N VAL A 549 70.21 51.48 -38.60
CA VAL A 549 70.37 52.92 -38.72
C VAL A 549 70.12 53.53 -37.34
N TYR A 550 71.03 54.36 -36.86
CA TYR A 550 70.89 55.17 -35.64
C TYR A 550 70.84 56.65 -36.01
N GLU A 551 69.68 57.26 -35.93
CA GLU A 551 69.44 58.69 -36.14
C GLU A 551 69.61 59.42 -34.80
N PHE A 552 70.49 60.40 -34.77
CA PHE A 552 70.68 61.29 -33.63
C PHE A 552 69.68 62.44 -33.70
N ILE A 553 69.23 62.93 -32.54
CA ILE A 553 68.27 64.05 -32.46
C ILE A 553 68.80 65.35 -33.09
N ASP A 554 70.12 65.50 -33.22
CA ASP A 554 70.79 66.64 -33.86
C ASP A 554 70.79 66.57 -35.40
N GLY A 555 70.25 65.50 -35.99
CA GLY A 555 70.15 65.28 -37.43
C GLY A 555 71.28 64.44 -38.03
N GLY A 556 72.31 64.08 -37.26
CA GLY A 556 73.30 63.09 -37.69
C GLY A 556 72.72 61.67 -37.73
N PHE A 557 73.40 60.75 -38.41
CA PHE A 557 73.04 59.32 -38.32
C PHE A 557 74.23 58.38 -38.52
N TYR A 558 74.09 57.15 -38.08
CA TYR A 558 74.97 56.03 -38.40
C TYR A 558 74.18 54.93 -39.09
N GLU A 559 74.62 54.47 -40.26
CA GLU A 559 74.10 53.28 -40.93
C GLU A 559 75.21 52.22 -41.03
N GLY A 560 75.02 51.06 -40.41
CA GLY A 560 76.07 50.04 -40.38
C GLY A 560 75.74 48.84 -39.50
N GLU A 561 76.79 48.12 -39.10
CA GLU A 561 76.67 46.95 -38.23
C GLU A 561 76.70 47.34 -36.75
N PHE A 562 75.95 46.62 -35.93
CA PHE A 562 75.86 46.79 -34.48
C PHE A 562 76.27 45.48 -33.81
N LYS A 563 77.02 45.60 -32.73
CA LYS A 563 77.33 44.49 -31.84
C LYS A 563 77.27 44.95 -30.40
N ASP A 564 76.48 44.24 -29.57
CA ASP A 564 76.34 44.52 -28.14
C ASP A 564 75.98 45.99 -27.84
N ASN A 565 75.02 46.52 -28.61
CA ASN A 565 74.58 47.92 -28.61
C ASN A 565 75.57 48.97 -29.15
N LEU A 566 76.74 48.58 -29.66
CA LEU A 566 77.76 49.51 -30.14
C LEU A 566 77.87 49.46 -31.67
N PHE A 567 78.27 50.59 -32.29
CA PHE A 567 78.66 50.61 -33.70
C PHE A 567 79.83 49.64 -33.91
N HIS A 568 79.75 48.83 -34.96
CA HIS A 568 80.71 47.78 -35.25
C HIS A 568 80.83 47.55 -36.77
N GLY A 569 81.84 46.79 -37.18
CA GLY A 569 82.01 46.39 -38.58
C GLY A 569 82.12 47.58 -39.53
N LYS A 570 81.61 47.42 -40.75
CA LYS A 570 81.56 48.51 -41.74
C LYS A 570 80.32 49.37 -41.51
N GLY A 571 80.48 50.69 -41.54
CA GLY A 571 79.35 51.62 -41.48
C GLY A 571 79.67 53.01 -42.02
N VAL A 572 78.62 53.79 -42.22
CA VAL A 572 78.66 55.19 -42.63
C VAL A 572 78.10 56.03 -41.49
N PHE A 573 78.86 57.02 -41.03
CA PHE A 573 78.44 58.00 -40.04
C PHE A 573 78.33 59.38 -40.69
N MET A 574 77.14 59.95 -40.69
CA MET A 574 76.87 61.32 -41.11
C MET A 574 76.78 62.23 -39.89
N PHE A 575 77.64 63.25 -39.86
CA PHE A 575 77.65 64.28 -38.84
C PHE A 575 76.55 65.31 -39.11
N SER A 576 76.04 65.95 -38.05
CA SER A 576 74.98 66.96 -38.15
C SER A 576 75.37 68.22 -38.94
N ASP A 577 76.67 68.44 -39.17
CA ASP A 577 77.21 69.53 -40.00
C ASP A 577 77.35 69.17 -41.49
N GLY A 578 76.95 67.95 -41.88
CA GLY A 578 77.03 67.44 -43.25
C GLY A 578 78.32 66.70 -43.59
N GLY A 579 79.26 66.54 -42.65
CA GLY A 579 80.40 65.64 -42.82
C GLY A 579 79.98 64.17 -42.86
N GLU A 580 80.76 63.32 -43.52
CA GLU A 580 80.49 61.87 -43.64
C GLU A 580 81.77 61.07 -43.38
N TYR A 581 81.67 59.97 -42.63
CA TYR A 581 82.71 58.97 -42.47
C TYR A 581 82.21 57.59 -42.93
N ASP A 582 82.77 57.04 -44.01
CA ASP A 582 82.56 55.65 -44.45
C ASP A 582 83.80 54.82 -44.07
N GLY A 583 83.65 53.91 -43.11
CA GLY A 583 84.78 53.16 -42.59
C GLY A 583 84.44 52.04 -41.61
N GLN A 584 85.43 51.66 -40.82
CA GLN A 584 85.38 50.54 -39.88
C GLN A 584 85.15 51.02 -38.45
N PHE A 585 84.36 50.28 -37.69
CA PHE A 585 84.02 50.58 -36.29
C PHE A 585 84.32 49.40 -35.38
N VAL A 586 84.95 49.67 -34.24
CA VAL A 586 85.20 48.68 -33.18
C VAL A 586 84.75 49.26 -31.85
N THR A 587 83.84 48.56 -31.15
CA THR A 587 83.33 48.98 -29.83
C THR A 587 82.81 50.41 -29.80
N GLY A 588 82.13 50.85 -30.86
CA GLY A 588 81.51 52.18 -30.95
C GLY A 588 82.42 53.29 -31.48
N ALA A 589 83.71 53.03 -31.71
CA ALA A 589 84.66 54.00 -32.22
C ALA A 589 85.07 53.70 -33.66
N ALA A 590 85.28 54.75 -34.47
CA ALA A 590 85.93 54.66 -35.77
C ALA A 590 87.39 54.15 -35.58
N GLU A 591 87.71 53.04 -36.24
CA GLU A 591 88.94 52.27 -36.05
C GLU A 591 89.32 51.59 -37.38
N GLY A 592 90.57 51.69 -37.82
CA GLY A 592 91.04 51.10 -39.09
C GLY A 592 90.90 52.03 -40.29
N ASN A 593 90.81 51.50 -41.51
CA ASN A 593 90.75 52.32 -42.72
C ASN A 593 89.34 52.90 -42.93
N GLY A 594 89.26 54.19 -43.29
CA GLY A 594 88.01 54.82 -43.71
C GLY A 594 88.23 56.10 -44.51
N VAL A 595 87.16 56.61 -45.09
CA VAL A 595 87.12 57.84 -45.90
C VAL A 595 86.24 58.86 -45.19
N PHE A 596 86.80 60.03 -44.91
CA PHE A 596 86.05 61.18 -44.41
C PHE A 596 85.78 62.17 -45.54
N THR A 597 84.53 62.55 -45.73
CA THR A 597 84.08 63.58 -46.66
C THR A 597 83.64 64.79 -45.84
N ASP A 598 84.28 65.94 -46.02
CA ASP A 598 83.84 67.16 -45.34
C ASP A 598 82.57 67.76 -45.98
N ARG A 599 82.01 68.81 -45.36
CA ARG A 599 80.79 69.50 -45.82
C ARG A 599 80.89 70.11 -47.24
N GLU A 600 82.10 70.29 -47.76
CA GLU A 600 82.35 70.82 -49.11
C GLU A 600 82.53 69.69 -50.14
N GLY A 601 82.42 68.43 -49.70
CA GLY A 601 82.54 67.23 -50.54
C GLY A 601 83.98 66.74 -50.70
N LYS A 602 84.97 67.31 -50.00
CA LYS A 602 86.37 66.88 -50.09
C LYS A 602 86.57 65.57 -49.36
N LYS A 603 87.05 64.55 -50.08
CA LYS A 603 87.31 63.20 -49.55
C LYS A 603 88.76 63.05 -49.08
N THR A 604 88.95 62.58 -47.85
CA THR A 604 90.25 62.27 -47.26
C THR A 604 90.24 60.83 -46.74
N ALA A 605 91.10 59.98 -47.29
CA ALA A 605 91.23 58.58 -46.85
C ALA A 605 92.39 58.44 -45.87
N GLY A 606 92.25 57.64 -44.82
CA GLY A 606 93.31 57.41 -43.85
C GLY A 606 92.98 56.37 -42.79
N VAL A 607 93.84 56.28 -41.77
CA VAL A 607 93.70 55.30 -40.68
C VAL A 607 93.14 55.99 -39.44
N TRP A 608 92.09 55.43 -38.89
CA TRP A 608 91.42 55.87 -37.68
C TRP A 608 91.83 55.01 -36.49
N LYS A 609 92.04 55.64 -35.34
CA LYS A 609 92.24 54.94 -34.07
C LYS A 609 91.51 55.68 -32.96
N ASN A 610 90.58 55.03 -32.28
CA ASN A 610 89.75 55.64 -31.23
C ASN A 610 89.14 57.00 -31.64
N ASN A 611 88.46 57.04 -32.79
CA ASN A 611 87.86 58.27 -33.35
C ASN A 611 88.87 59.37 -33.77
N GLN A 612 90.17 59.10 -33.79
CA GLN A 612 91.19 60.05 -34.25
C GLN A 612 91.70 59.66 -35.64
N PHE A 613 91.66 60.63 -36.57
CA PHE A 613 92.15 60.48 -37.93
C PHE A 613 93.66 60.68 -38.00
N THR A 614 94.37 59.73 -38.59
CA THR A 614 95.76 59.91 -39.04
C THR A 614 95.79 59.84 -40.56
N GLU A 615 96.13 60.97 -41.18
CA GLU A 615 96.30 61.08 -42.63
C GLU A 615 97.45 60.15 -43.07
N LYS A 616 97.25 59.48 -44.19
CA LYS A 616 98.20 58.47 -44.69
C LYS A 616 99.20 59.09 -45.65
#